data_AF-A0A0B5FRL7-F1
#
_entry.id   AF-A0A0B5FRL7-F1
#
_cell.length_a   1.000
_cell.length_b   1.000
_cell.length_c   1.000
_cell.angle_alpha   90.00
_cell.angle_beta   90.00
_cell.angle_gamma   90.00
#
_symmetry.space_group_name_H-M   'P 1'
#
loop_
_entity.id
_entity.type
_entity.pdbx_description
1 polymer ?
#
loop_
_entity_poly.entity_id
_entity_poly.type
_entity_poly.pdbx_seq_one_letter_code
_entity_poly.pdbx_strand_id
1 'polypeptide(L)'
;PVCSEKGAVVVNISHIPEAMTAVMAKRGAKPDFDSVGDLSLKCWFSNSQGIDLPDHLNPPVVEAMAPYNEQIAGLGEQVGTVFPRQTMKDASGASMMDPKTQVTKIHGTSVLDASTHSFEENLVQSLIREYPDANGAALTNVALNTFVNQSGKVGLAAADASREAGNSPNTALSAAVAMVGPKQVEQARTVTRALVELFKKSGLEDPADVGFDFSAQLEDADAGVFLTDYSGRCNVAMLAAIETRGAKSVFIDFLKALERKGGGKLSCSVLVAAITTHLAWKALMRKRLSVTTVSNLPWHFRVFSTLIGSAASAENQERHSFCGVANKELMSSWSFTETAHLALLGNRPG
;
A
#
# COMPACT_ATOMS: atom_id res chain seq x y z
N PRO A 1 18.06 4.14 -52.35
CA PRO A 1 19.48 3.73 -52.13
C PRO A 1 20.23 3.57 -53.46
N VAL A 2 21.46 4.10 -53.56
CA VAL A 2 22.35 3.77 -54.69
C VAL A 2 22.84 2.34 -54.45
N CYS A 3 22.33 1.38 -55.22
CA CYS A 3 22.65 -0.04 -55.07
C CYS A 3 23.21 -0.68 -56.34
N SER A 4 24.14 -1.61 -56.15
CA SER A 4 24.73 -2.48 -57.16
C SER A 4 24.64 -3.93 -56.70
N GLU A 5 24.96 -4.88 -57.57
CA GLU A 5 25.09 -6.29 -57.18
C GLU A 5 26.18 -6.53 -56.13
N LYS A 6 27.14 -5.61 -55.99
CA LYS A 6 28.24 -5.72 -55.01
C LYS A 6 27.89 -5.14 -53.65
N GLY A 7 26.83 -4.33 -53.55
CA GLY A 7 26.42 -3.69 -52.30
C GLY A 7 25.66 -2.38 -52.53
N ALA A 8 25.27 -1.74 -51.43
CA ALA A 8 24.50 -0.50 -51.41
C ALA A 8 25.09 0.46 -50.38
N VAL A 9 25.09 1.76 -50.70
CA VAL A 9 25.52 2.80 -49.77
C VAL A 9 24.30 3.33 -49.01
N VAL A 10 24.42 3.36 -47.68
CA VAL A 10 23.39 3.89 -46.77
C VAL A 10 23.96 5.01 -45.91
N VAL A 11 23.14 6.04 -45.69
CA VAL A 11 23.48 7.22 -44.87
C VAL A 11 23.03 7.10 -43.42
N ASN A 12 22.22 6.08 -43.11
CA ASN A 12 21.69 5.80 -41.77
C ASN A 12 21.53 4.28 -41.61
N ILE A 13 21.80 3.78 -40.40
CA ILE A 13 21.65 2.37 -40.02
C ILE A 13 20.21 1.87 -40.21
N SER A 14 19.21 2.74 -40.07
CA SER A 14 17.79 2.39 -40.30
C SER A 14 17.49 1.97 -41.73
N HIS A 15 18.30 2.37 -42.72
CA HIS A 15 18.09 2.04 -44.14
C HIS A 15 18.80 0.75 -44.59
N ILE A 16 19.54 0.09 -43.69
CA ILE A 16 20.22 -1.17 -44.01
C ILE A 16 19.26 -2.26 -44.53
N PRO A 17 18.08 -2.50 -43.92
CA PRO A 17 17.16 -3.54 -44.39
C PRO A 17 16.73 -3.31 -45.85
N GLU A 18 16.25 -2.10 -46.17
CA GLU A 18 15.85 -1.73 -47.53
C GLU A 18 17.00 -1.85 -48.53
N ALA A 19 18.19 -1.44 -48.13
CA ALA A 19 19.39 -1.51 -48.95
C ALA A 19 19.79 -2.97 -49.24
N MET A 20 19.70 -3.86 -48.24
CA MET A 20 19.95 -5.29 -48.41
C MET A 20 18.90 -5.95 -49.30
N THR A 21 17.61 -5.64 -49.11
CA THR A 21 16.53 -6.12 -49.99
C THR A 21 16.75 -5.70 -51.45
N ALA A 22 17.19 -4.46 -51.68
CA ALA A 22 17.49 -3.96 -53.03
C ALA A 22 18.71 -4.67 -53.68
N VAL A 23 19.72 -5.06 -52.90
CA VAL A 23 20.87 -5.83 -53.38
C VAL A 23 20.48 -7.29 -53.66
N MET A 24 19.67 -7.91 -52.80
CA MET A 24 19.15 -9.27 -52.99
C MET A 24 18.31 -9.37 -54.27
N ALA A 25 17.44 -8.39 -54.52
CA ALA A 25 16.63 -8.31 -55.73
C ALA A 25 17.50 -8.26 -57.00
N LYS A 26 18.61 -7.49 -56.99
CA LYS A 26 19.57 -7.45 -58.11
C LYS A 26 20.30 -8.77 -58.34
N ARG A 27 20.49 -9.59 -57.31
CA ARG A 27 21.11 -10.92 -57.42
C ARG A 27 20.11 -12.04 -57.72
N GLY A 28 18.82 -11.74 -57.85
CA GLY A 28 17.77 -12.76 -57.98
C GLY A 28 17.64 -13.65 -56.74
N ALA A 29 18.15 -13.23 -55.58
CA ALA A 29 18.08 -13.96 -54.33
C ALA A 29 16.80 -13.60 -53.58
N LYS A 30 16.15 -14.59 -52.97
CA LYS A 30 14.99 -14.42 -52.09
C LYS A 30 15.42 -14.65 -50.63
N PRO A 31 14.71 -14.06 -49.66
CA PRO A 31 14.91 -14.41 -48.25
C PRO A 31 14.71 -15.91 -48.04
N ASP A 32 15.60 -16.52 -47.25
CA ASP A 32 15.52 -17.95 -46.90
C ASP A 32 14.33 -18.26 -45.96
N PHE A 33 13.79 -17.22 -45.32
CA PHE A 33 12.66 -17.29 -44.40
C PHE A 33 11.62 -16.22 -44.73
N ASP A 34 10.36 -16.53 -44.48
CA ASP A 34 9.29 -15.55 -44.55
C ASP A 34 9.52 -14.43 -43.53
N SER A 35 9.09 -13.22 -43.88
CA SER A 35 9.24 -12.05 -42.99
C SER A 35 8.37 -12.25 -41.74
N VAL A 36 9.02 -12.23 -40.57
CA VAL A 36 8.33 -12.30 -39.28
C VAL A 36 8.37 -10.92 -38.62
N GLY A 37 7.30 -10.14 -38.79
CA GLY A 37 7.12 -8.83 -38.15
C GLY A 37 7.77 -7.66 -38.87
N ASP A 38 7.90 -6.54 -38.17
CA ASP A 38 8.52 -5.30 -38.62
C ASP A 38 9.62 -4.86 -37.64
N LEU A 39 10.46 -3.92 -38.06
CA LEU A 39 11.51 -3.32 -37.22
C LEU A 39 10.99 -2.17 -36.36
N SER A 40 9.65 -2.07 -36.19
CA SER A 40 9.09 -1.07 -35.29
C SER A 40 9.49 -1.41 -33.86
N LEU A 41 9.73 -0.36 -33.06
CA LEU A 41 10.10 -0.53 -31.67
C LEU A 41 8.85 -0.94 -30.89
N LYS A 42 8.74 -2.24 -30.61
CA LYS A 42 7.60 -2.82 -29.88
C LYS A 42 7.88 -2.73 -28.38
N CYS A 43 7.11 -1.92 -27.68
CA CYS A 43 7.17 -1.84 -26.23
C CYS A 43 6.50 -3.08 -25.64
N TRP A 44 7.26 -4.00 -25.02
CA TRP A 44 6.71 -5.14 -24.29
C TRP A 44 6.35 -4.81 -22.83
N PHE A 45 6.85 -3.68 -22.33
CA PHE A 45 6.58 -3.18 -20.99
C PHE A 45 6.21 -1.70 -21.08
N SER A 46 5.24 -1.29 -20.27
CA SER A 46 4.99 0.12 -19.96
C SER A 46 4.91 0.27 -18.44
N ASN A 47 5.47 1.36 -17.94
CA ASN A 47 5.34 1.76 -16.55
C ASN A 47 5.35 3.28 -16.47
N SER A 48 4.16 3.88 -16.51
CA SER A 48 4.00 5.33 -16.30
C SER A 48 4.12 5.72 -14.83
N GLN A 49 4.26 4.77 -13.89
CA GLN A 49 4.25 5.00 -12.44
C GLN A 49 3.02 5.78 -11.94
N GLY A 50 1.91 5.76 -12.69
CA GLY A 50 0.70 6.52 -12.38
C GLY A 50 0.73 7.98 -12.85
N ILE A 51 1.72 8.37 -13.66
CA ILE A 51 1.77 9.68 -14.32
C ILE A 51 0.87 9.63 -15.56
N ASP A 52 0.02 10.64 -15.71
CA ASP A 52 -0.77 10.83 -16.91
C ASP A 52 0.15 11.38 -18.02
N LEU A 53 0.54 10.51 -18.96
CA LEU A 53 1.45 10.84 -20.05
C LEU A 53 0.64 11.07 -21.33
N PRO A 54 0.93 12.14 -22.10
CA PRO A 54 0.36 12.32 -23.42
C PRO A 54 0.55 11.09 -24.31
N ASP A 55 -0.40 10.79 -25.19
CA ASP A 55 -0.39 9.57 -26.04
C ASP A 55 0.92 9.35 -26.80
N HIS A 56 1.56 10.43 -27.27
CA HIS A 56 2.83 10.37 -28.01
C HIS A 56 4.04 9.97 -27.14
N LEU A 57 3.91 10.00 -25.81
CA LEU A 57 4.90 9.55 -24.82
C LEU A 57 4.48 8.24 -24.13
N ASN A 58 3.31 7.70 -24.45
CA ASN A 58 2.79 6.45 -23.90
C ASN A 58 2.56 5.43 -25.04
N PRO A 59 3.64 4.90 -25.65
CA PRO A 59 3.51 3.93 -26.73
C PRO A 59 2.73 2.70 -26.25
N PRO A 60 1.82 2.15 -27.07
CA PRO A 60 1.02 1.00 -26.68
C PRO A 60 1.90 -0.23 -26.44
N VAL A 61 1.56 -0.99 -25.40
CA VAL A 61 2.23 -2.26 -25.12
C VAL A 61 1.79 -3.29 -26.13
N VAL A 62 2.74 -3.99 -26.75
CA VAL A 62 2.51 -5.07 -27.70
C VAL A 62 2.94 -6.38 -27.06
N GLU A 63 2.17 -7.44 -27.28
CA GLU A 63 2.53 -8.78 -26.81
C GLU A 63 3.90 -9.20 -27.38
N ALA A 64 4.77 -9.69 -26.50
CA ALA A 64 6.06 -10.21 -26.93
C ALA A 64 5.90 -11.51 -27.72
N MET A 65 6.86 -11.81 -28.60
CA MET A 65 6.88 -13.10 -29.28
C MET A 65 7.34 -14.23 -28.36
N ALA A 66 6.89 -15.46 -28.62
CA ALA A 66 7.38 -16.63 -27.90
C ALA A 66 8.90 -16.80 -28.08
N PRO A 67 9.65 -17.16 -27.03
CA PRO A 67 9.20 -17.58 -25.69
C PRO A 67 9.10 -16.43 -24.65
N TYR A 68 9.29 -15.18 -25.06
CA TYR A 68 9.37 -14.06 -24.12
C TYR A 68 8.04 -13.69 -23.49
N ASN A 69 6.91 -13.90 -24.18
CA ASN A 69 5.57 -13.71 -23.60
C ASN A 69 5.37 -14.56 -22.35
N GLU A 70 5.76 -15.83 -22.37
CA GLU A 70 5.66 -16.74 -21.23
C GLU A 70 6.53 -16.27 -20.04
N GLN A 71 7.74 -15.77 -20.32
CA GLN A 71 8.62 -15.23 -19.29
C GLN A 71 8.07 -13.93 -18.68
N ILE A 72 7.48 -13.06 -19.50
CA ILE A 72 6.83 -11.82 -19.06
C ILE A 72 5.60 -12.14 -18.21
N ALA A 73 4.79 -13.12 -18.63
CA ALA A 73 3.67 -13.60 -17.84
C ALA A 73 4.12 -14.14 -16.48
N GLY A 74 5.21 -14.92 -16.45
CA GLY A 74 5.84 -15.39 -15.21
C GLY A 74 6.31 -14.25 -14.30
N LEU A 75 6.86 -13.16 -14.86
CA LEU A 75 7.25 -11.97 -14.11
C LEU A 75 6.04 -11.18 -13.57
N GLY A 76 4.89 -11.28 -14.24
CA GLY A 76 3.61 -10.73 -13.80
C GLY A 76 3.09 -11.42 -12.53
N GLU A 77 3.47 -12.67 -12.29
CA GLU A 77 3.08 -13.39 -11.06
C GLU A 77 3.78 -12.86 -9.80
N GLN A 78 4.92 -12.18 -9.97
CA GLN A 78 5.65 -11.58 -8.87
C GLN A 78 4.99 -10.28 -8.42
N VAL A 79 4.48 -10.29 -7.19
CA VAL A 79 3.87 -9.13 -6.55
C VAL A 79 4.89 -8.35 -5.74
N GLY A 80 4.83 -7.03 -5.84
CA GLY A 80 5.77 -6.15 -5.17
C GLY A 80 7.19 -6.21 -5.75
N THR A 81 8.10 -5.50 -5.09
CA THR A 81 9.50 -5.42 -5.50
C THR A 81 10.44 -6.01 -4.47
N VAL A 82 11.54 -6.57 -4.97
CA VAL A 82 12.67 -7.02 -4.16
C VAL A 82 13.75 -5.95 -4.25
N PHE A 83 13.91 -5.18 -3.17
CA PHE A 83 14.95 -4.16 -3.13
C PHE A 83 16.33 -4.81 -2.98
N PRO A 84 17.35 -4.37 -3.75
CA PRO A 84 18.71 -4.83 -3.53
C PRO A 84 19.18 -4.39 -2.14
N ARG A 85 20.02 -5.22 -1.50
CA ARG A 85 20.66 -4.83 -0.23
C ARG A 85 21.55 -3.61 -0.48
N GLN A 86 21.34 -2.55 0.28
CA GLN A 86 22.16 -1.34 0.26
C GLN A 86 22.87 -1.16 1.60
N THR A 87 24.07 -0.60 1.57
CA THR A 87 24.78 -0.18 2.78
C THR A 87 24.03 1.03 3.36
N MET A 88 23.48 0.91 4.58
CA MET A 88 22.67 1.98 5.19
C MET A 88 23.49 3.13 5.80
N LYS A 89 24.82 3.14 5.61
CA LYS A 89 25.67 4.21 6.11
C LYS A 89 25.44 5.47 5.28
N ASP A 90 24.93 6.52 5.93
CA ASP A 90 24.71 7.87 5.37
C ASP A 90 23.73 7.94 4.17
N ALA A 91 22.95 6.88 3.94
CA ALA A 91 21.95 6.80 2.88
C ALA A 91 20.62 6.27 3.44
N SER A 92 19.74 7.17 3.88
CA SER A 92 18.33 6.81 4.03
C SER A 92 17.68 6.86 2.65
N GLY A 93 17.23 5.71 2.16
CA GLY A 93 16.46 5.62 0.91
C GLY A 93 15.05 6.23 1.02
N ALA A 94 14.66 6.68 2.21
CA ALA A 94 13.34 7.26 2.48
C ALA A 94 13.40 8.76 2.77
N SER A 95 14.30 9.20 3.65
CA SER A 95 14.41 10.59 4.09
C SER A 95 15.73 11.21 3.63
N MET A 96 15.69 12.37 2.99
CA MET A 96 16.89 13.05 2.50
C MET A 96 16.82 14.54 2.82
N MET A 97 17.92 15.12 3.29
CA MET A 97 18.06 16.57 3.34
C MET A 97 18.53 17.04 1.98
N ASP A 98 17.76 17.90 1.32
CA ASP A 98 18.15 18.48 0.05
C ASP A 98 19.36 19.40 0.28
N PRO A 99 20.53 19.13 -0.33
CA PRO A 99 21.75 19.87 -0.03
C PRO A 99 21.69 21.33 -0.50
N LYS A 100 20.82 21.66 -1.45
CA LYS A 100 20.67 23.03 -1.98
C LYS A 100 19.67 23.83 -1.17
N THR A 101 18.50 23.26 -0.91
CA THR A 101 17.41 23.98 -0.23
C THR A 101 17.46 23.83 1.28
N GLN A 102 18.23 22.86 1.79
CA GLN A 102 18.26 22.45 3.21
C GLN A 102 16.88 21.99 3.73
N VAL A 103 15.95 21.69 2.81
CA VAL A 103 14.63 21.17 3.15
C VAL A 103 14.66 19.66 3.14
N THR A 104 14.24 19.05 4.24
CA THR A 104 14.10 17.58 4.34
C THR A 104 12.94 17.11 3.48
N LYS A 105 13.13 15.96 2.84
CA LYS A 105 12.13 15.26 2.02
C LYS A 105 11.95 13.84 2.51
N ILE A 106 10.74 13.32 2.44
CA ILE A 106 10.39 11.91 2.68
C ILE A 106 9.75 11.37 1.40
N HIS A 107 10.35 10.34 0.80
CA HIS A 107 9.95 9.75 -0.48
C HIS A 107 9.74 10.79 -1.61
N GLY A 108 10.54 11.86 -1.59
CA GLY A 108 10.47 12.95 -2.56
C GLY A 108 9.56 14.12 -2.18
N THR A 109 8.67 13.94 -1.19
CA THR A 109 7.80 15.02 -0.68
C THR A 109 8.54 15.86 0.35
N SER A 110 8.58 17.18 0.18
CA SER A 110 9.24 18.06 1.15
C SER A 110 8.44 18.19 2.44
N VAL A 111 9.10 18.53 3.55
CA VAL A 111 8.40 18.81 4.82
C VAL A 111 7.40 19.98 4.68
N LEU A 112 7.66 20.93 3.78
CA LEU A 112 6.76 22.05 3.51
C LEU A 112 5.52 21.61 2.72
N ASP A 113 5.66 20.66 1.80
CA ASP A 113 4.52 20.09 1.10
C ASP A 113 3.73 19.17 2.04
N ALA A 114 4.43 18.37 2.83
CA ALA A 114 3.83 17.47 3.82
C ALA A 114 2.98 18.21 4.87
N SER A 115 3.35 19.44 5.24
CA SER A 115 2.57 20.24 6.20
C SER A 115 1.20 20.69 5.67
N THR A 116 0.96 20.58 4.35
CA THR A 116 -0.35 20.86 3.74
C THR A 116 -1.31 19.67 3.82
N HIS A 117 -0.81 18.51 4.24
CA HIS A 117 -1.59 17.29 4.41
C HIS A 117 -1.90 17.02 5.88
N SER A 118 -2.98 16.28 6.13
CA SER A 118 -3.34 15.81 7.46
C SER A 118 -2.29 14.86 8.02
N PHE A 119 -2.32 14.68 9.35
CA PHE A 119 -1.38 13.79 10.04
C PHE A 119 -1.49 12.35 9.55
N GLU A 120 -2.71 11.81 9.41
CA GLU A 120 -2.93 10.45 8.89
C GLU A 120 -2.42 10.23 7.46
N GLU A 121 -2.59 11.23 6.58
CA GLU A 121 -2.12 11.17 5.19
C GLU A 121 -0.60 11.08 5.15
N ASN A 122 0.08 11.86 5.99
CA ASN A 122 1.54 11.82 6.12
C ASN A 122 2.03 10.48 6.72
N LEU A 123 1.30 9.91 7.69
CA LEU A 123 1.63 8.58 8.22
C LEU A 123 1.55 7.51 7.12
N VAL A 124 0.50 7.54 6.29
CA VAL A 124 0.34 6.61 5.17
C VAL A 124 1.44 6.84 4.12
N GLN A 125 1.67 8.08 3.69
CA GLN A 125 2.71 8.43 2.72
C GLN A 125 4.09 7.94 3.15
N SER A 126 4.42 8.06 4.45
CA SER A 126 5.71 7.61 4.98
C SER A 126 5.94 6.10 4.81
N LEU A 127 4.85 5.31 4.78
CA LEU A 127 4.89 3.86 4.69
C LEU A 127 4.76 3.35 3.24
N ILE A 128 3.83 3.93 2.46
CA ILE A 128 3.48 3.43 1.12
C ILE A 128 4.03 4.28 -0.04
N ARG A 129 4.70 5.42 0.27
CA ARG A 129 5.33 6.35 -0.68
C ARG A 129 4.37 7.13 -1.58
N GLU A 130 3.08 7.07 -1.29
CA GLU A 130 2.00 7.76 -1.99
C GLU A 130 0.99 8.26 -0.95
N TYR A 131 0.38 9.42 -1.20
CA TYR A 131 -0.73 9.89 -0.36
C TYR A 131 -1.99 9.05 -0.64
N PRO A 132 -2.80 8.74 0.39
CA PRO A 132 -4.08 8.09 0.18
C PRO A 132 -5.04 9.05 -0.53
N ASP A 133 -5.96 8.51 -1.33
CA ASP A 133 -7.12 9.26 -1.80
C ASP A 133 -8.14 9.47 -0.66
N ALA A 134 -9.23 10.20 -0.91
CA ALA A 134 -10.24 10.48 0.10
C ALA A 134 -10.83 9.19 0.75
N ASN A 135 -10.96 8.11 -0.04
CA ASN A 135 -11.44 6.82 0.46
C ASN A 135 -10.39 6.16 1.36
N GLY A 136 -9.13 6.16 0.94
CA GLY A 136 -8.00 5.69 1.74
C GLY A 136 -7.83 6.49 3.03
N ALA A 137 -8.00 7.81 3.01
CA ALA A 137 -7.96 8.66 4.20
C ALA A 137 -9.10 8.30 5.17
N ALA A 138 -10.32 8.08 4.66
CA ALA A 138 -11.45 7.63 5.47
C ALA A 138 -11.18 6.27 6.15
N LEU A 139 -10.66 5.27 5.41
CA LEU A 139 -10.29 3.97 5.96
C LEU A 139 -9.15 4.07 6.98
N THR A 140 -8.15 4.91 6.70
CA THR A 140 -7.01 5.16 7.58
C THR A 140 -7.48 5.70 8.93
N ASN A 141 -8.37 6.69 8.92
CA ASN A 141 -8.94 7.28 10.12
C ASN A 141 -9.70 6.25 10.96
N VAL A 142 -10.48 5.37 10.33
CA VAL A 142 -11.13 4.26 11.07
C VAL A 142 -10.07 3.37 11.74
N ALA A 143 -9.07 2.90 10.99
CA ALA A 143 -8.09 1.95 11.49
C ALA A 143 -7.25 2.51 12.65
N LEU A 144 -6.80 3.77 12.53
CA LEU A 144 -6.02 4.43 13.58
C LEU A 144 -6.87 4.74 14.82
N ASN A 145 -8.07 5.32 14.64
CA ASN A 145 -8.95 5.65 15.77
C ASN A 145 -9.52 4.41 16.49
N THR A 146 -9.64 3.27 15.81
CA THR A 146 -10.02 1.99 16.44
C THR A 146 -9.09 1.60 17.58
N PHE A 147 -7.82 1.98 17.46
CA PHE A 147 -6.77 1.52 18.34
C PHE A 147 -6.16 2.61 19.19
N VAL A 148 -6.67 3.85 19.16
CA VAL A 148 -6.12 4.95 19.96
C VAL A 148 -6.38 4.75 21.45
N ASN A 149 -7.58 4.32 21.82
CA ASN A 149 -7.90 4.08 23.24
C ASN A 149 -7.12 2.87 23.78
N GLN A 150 -6.24 3.12 24.76
CA GLN A 150 -5.40 2.12 25.42
C GLN A 150 -5.95 1.72 26.80
N SER A 151 -7.18 2.08 27.14
CA SER A 151 -7.78 1.72 28.43
C SER A 151 -7.71 0.21 28.68
N GLY A 152 -7.18 -0.17 29.84
CA GLY A 152 -6.96 -1.56 30.24
C GLY A 152 -5.80 -2.29 29.52
N LYS A 153 -4.96 -1.57 28.75
CA LYS A 153 -3.77 -2.15 28.10
C LYS A 153 -2.53 -1.97 28.97
N VAL A 154 -1.68 -3.01 28.98
CA VAL A 154 -0.42 -3.02 29.74
C VAL A 154 0.55 -1.93 29.28
N GLY A 155 0.50 -1.55 27.99
CA GLY A 155 1.32 -0.47 27.44
C GLY A 155 1.03 0.89 28.07
N LEU A 156 -0.26 1.18 28.34
CA LEU A 156 -0.65 2.42 29.02
C LEU A 156 -0.18 2.43 30.47
N ALA A 157 -0.36 1.32 31.19
CA ALA A 157 0.15 1.18 32.55
C ALA A 157 1.67 1.36 32.62
N ALA A 158 2.42 0.85 31.64
CA ALA A 158 3.87 1.06 31.56
C ALA A 158 4.25 2.52 31.27
N ALA A 159 3.48 3.22 30.42
CA ALA A 159 3.68 4.64 30.16
C ALA A 159 3.44 5.48 31.42
N ASP A 160 2.35 5.23 32.14
CA ASP A 160 2.02 5.96 33.36
C ASP A 160 3.03 5.69 34.48
N ALA A 161 3.44 4.44 34.70
CA ALA A 161 4.52 4.14 35.64
C ALA A 161 5.83 4.85 35.28
N SER A 162 6.15 4.96 33.99
CA SER A 162 7.31 5.71 33.52
C SER A 162 7.20 7.21 33.78
N ARG A 163 6.00 7.80 33.63
CA ARG A 163 5.71 9.20 34.00
C ARG A 163 5.82 9.45 35.49
N GLU A 164 5.23 8.58 36.30
CA GLU A 164 5.28 8.66 37.76
C GLU A 164 6.72 8.58 38.29
N ALA A 165 7.58 7.83 37.60
CA ALA A 165 9.02 7.77 37.88
C ALA A 165 9.79 9.04 37.45
N GLY A 166 9.14 10.03 36.84
CA GLY A 166 9.76 11.28 36.39
C GLY A 166 10.53 11.18 35.08
N ASN A 167 10.29 10.15 34.27
CA ASN A 167 10.97 10.02 32.98
C ASN A 167 10.47 11.04 31.95
N SER A 168 11.28 11.27 30.91
CA SER A 168 10.90 12.09 29.77
C SER A 168 9.67 11.52 29.02
N PRO A 169 8.88 12.36 28.32
CA PRO A 169 7.76 11.90 27.51
C PRO A 169 8.14 10.81 26.49
N ASN A 170 9.32 10.93 25.86
CA ASN A 170 9.80 9.94 24.90
C ASN A 170 10.02 8.58 25.55
N THR A 171 10.52 8.55 26.79
CA THR A 171 10.72 7.30 27.55
C THR A 171 9.38 6.67 27.93
N ALA A 172 8.41 7.48 28.36
CA ALA A 172 7.07 6.99 28.69
C ALA A 172 6.35 6.40 27.46
N LEU A 173 6.37 7.09 26.33
CA LEU A 173 5.79 6.60 25.08
C LEU A 173 6.52 5.35 24.55
N SER A 174 7.85 5.32 24.68
CA SER A 174 8.64 4.14 24.30
C SER A 174 8.28 2.92 25.14
N ALA A 175 7.96 3.09 26.44
CA ALA A 175 7.49 2.01 27.29
C ALA A 175 6.16 1.41 26.78
N ALA A 176 5.23 2.26 26.31
CA ALA A 176 3.99 1.77 25.70
C ALA A 176 4.24 1.01 24.40
N VAL A 177 5.06 1.56 23.50
CA VAL A 177 5.35 0.97 22.19
C VAL A 177 6.14 -0.33 22.32
N ALA A 178 7.04 -0.45 23.30
CA ALA A 178 7.76 -1.68 23.58
C ALA A 178 6.82 -2.86 23.90
N MET A 179 5.60 -2.58 24.38
CA MET A 179 4.57 -3.58 24.62
C MET A 179 3.80 -4.00 23.35
N VAL A 180 3.98 -3.31 22.22
CA VAL A 180 3.38 -3.67 20.91
C VAL A 180 4.25 -4.69 20.20
N GLY A 181 4.21 -5.94 20.68
CA GLY A 181 4.99 -7.05 20.14
C GLY A 181 4.32 -7.79 18.96
N PRO A 182 5.07 -8.67 18.27
CA PRO A 182 4.59 -9.39 17.08
C PRO A 182 3.35 -10.25 17.38
N LYS A 183 3.24 -10.82 18.58
CA LYS A 183 2.07 -11.63 18.99
C LYS A 183 0.76 -10.84 18.96
N GLN A 184 0.78 -9.52 19.15
CA GLN A 184 -0.45 -8.71 19.13
C GLN A 184 -0.95 -8.45 17.71
N VAL A 185 -0.07 -8.55 16.71
CA VAL A 185 -0.38 -8.22 15.32
C VAL A 185 -0.33 -9.40 14.37
N GLU A 186 0.11 -10.58 14.83
CA GLU A 186 0.37 -11.75 13.97
C GLU A 186 -0.87 -12.18 13.17
N GLN A 187 -2.07 -12.07 13.74
CA GLN A 187 -3.31 -12.31 13.00
C GLN A 187 -3.44 -11.36 11.81
N ALA A 188 -3.29 -10.04 12.05
CA ALA A 188 -3.41 -9.05 10.99
C ALA A 188 -2.34 -9.25 9.90
N ARG A 189 -1.10 -9.61 10.29
CA ARG A 189 -0.01 -9.91 9.34
C ARG A 189 -0.32 -11.14 8.50
N THR A 190 -0.84 -12.19 9.12
CA THR A 190 -1.23 -13.44 8.44
C THR A 190 -2.36 -13.20 7.45
N VAL A 191 -3.41 -12.49 7.87
CA VAL A 191 -4.52 -12.10 7.00
C VAL A 191 -4.04 -11.23 5.85
N THR A 192 -3.16 -10.26 6.11
CA THR A 192 -2.60 -9.39 5.06
C THR A 192 -1.90 -10.20 3.98
N ARG A 193 -1.05 -11.16 4.38
CA ARG A 193 -0.37 -12.08 3.44
C ARG A 193 -1.40 -12.92 2.68
N ALA A 194 -2.39 -13.48 3.36
CA ALA A 194 -3.42 -14.29 2.73
C ALA A 194 -4.25 -13.50 1.71
N LEU A 195 -4.63 -12.25 2.01
CA LEU A 195 -5.31 -11.36 1.06
C LEU A 195 -4.44 -11.08 -0.16
N VAL A 196 -3.15 -10.79 0.02
CA VAL A 196 -2.23 -10.55 -1.10
C VAL A 196 -2.10 -11.80 -1.98
N GLU A 197 -1.92 -12.97 -1.38
CA GLU A 197 -1.79 -14.24 -2.11
C GLU A 197 -3.09 -14.64 -2.84
N LEU A 198 -4.25 -14.34 -2.26
CA LEU A 198 -5.55 -14.66 -2.85
C LEU A 198 -5.90 -13.71 -4.02
N PHE A 199 -5.54 -12.43 -3.91
CA PHE A 199 -5.91 -11.41 -4.90
C PHE A 199 -4.83 -11.12 -5.94
N LYS A 200 -3.58 -11.57 -5.79
CA LYS A 200 -2.47 -11.22 -6.71
C LYS A 200 -2.71 -11.53 -8.19
N LYS A 201 -3.52 -12.55 -8.49
CA LYS A 201 -3.86 -12.99 -9.86
C LYS A 201 -5.31 -12.68 -10.24
N SER A 202 -6.01 -11.89 -9.43
CA SER A 202 -7.44 -11.62 -9.59
C SER A 202 -7.73 -10.56 -10.68
N GLY A 203 -6.72 -9.80 -11.10
CA GLY A 203 -6.89 -8.66 -12.00
C GLY A 203 -7.41 -7.39 -11.31
N LEU A 204 -7.51 -7.39 -9.97
CA LEU A 204 -7.90 -6.20 -9.20
C LEU A 204 -6.86 -5.08 -9.37
N GLU A 205 -7.24 -3.97 -10.00
CA GLU A 205 -6.41 -2.78 -10.13
C GLU A 205 -6.76 -1.72 -9.07
N ASP A 206 -8.04 -1.36 -8.97
CA ASP A 206 -8.55 -0.40 -7.99
C ASP A 206 -9.23 -1.14 -6.82
N PRO A 207 -8.65 -1.11 -5.60
CA PRO A 207 -9.22 -1.79 -4.45
C PRO A 207 -10.55 -1.15 -3.96
N ALA A 208 -10.98 -0.04 -4.54
CA ALA A 208 -12.27 0.61 -4.28
C ALA A 208 -13.36 0.26 -5.32
N ASP A 209 -13.07 -0.58 -6.32
CA ASP A 209 -14.01 -0.96 -7.37
C ASP A 209 -15.16 -1.83 -6.81
N VAL A 210 -16.35 -1.24 -6.71
CA VAL A 210 -17.57 -1.90 -6.20
C VAL A 210 -18.07 -3.00 -7.16
N GLY A 211 -17.67 -2.95 -8.43
CA GLY A 211 -18.08 -3.91 -9.46
C GLY A 211 -17.17 -5.13 -9.55
N PHE A 212 -16.09 -5.20 -8.78
CA PHE A 212 -15.12 -6.28 -8.88
C PHE A 212 -15.72 -7.63 -8.45
N ASP A 213 -15.65 -8.63 -9.34
CA ASP A 213 -16.10 -9.99 -9.05
C ASP A 213 -15.02 -10.78 -8.28
N PHE A 214 -15.23 -10.96 -6.99
CA PHE A 214 -14.36 -11.75 -6.10
C PHE A 214 -14.90 -13.18 -5.83
N SER A 215 -15.83 -13.68 -6.65
CA SER A 215 -16.45 -15.01 -6.43
C SER A 215 -15.44 -16.15 -6.43
N ALA A 216 -14.43 -16.10 -7.31
CA ALA A 216 -13.37 -17.10 -7.35
C ALA A 216 -12.54 -17.10 -6.05
N GLN A 217 -12.22 -15.91 -5.53
CA GLN A 217 -11.50 -15.75 -4.27
C GLN A 217 -12.33 -16.24 -3.09
N LEU A 218 -13.65 -16.08 -3.12
CA LEU A 218 -14.56 -16.55 -2.07
C LEU A 218 -14.69 -18.09 -2.01
N GLU A 219 -14.47 -18.78 -3.13
CA GLU A 219 -14.41 -20.25 -3.16
C GLU A 219 -13.05 -20.80 -2.71
N ASP A 220 -11.95 -20.13 -3.06
CA ASP A 220 -10.59 -20.58 -2.72
C ASP A 220 -10.15 -20.19 -1.29
N ALA A 221 -10.85 -19.26 -0.64
CA ALA A 221 -10.48 -18.76 0.67
C ALA A 221 -10.61 -19.80 1.79
N ASP A 222 -9.52 -20.00 2.55
CA ASP A 222 -9.56 -20.71 3.83
C ASP A 222 -10.19 -19.83 4.92
N ALA A 223 -11.45 -20.12 5.25
CA ALA A 223 -12.20 -19.40 6.29
C ALA A 223 -11.49 -19.40 7.67
N GLY A 224 -10.68 -20.42 7.98
CA GLY A 224 -9.94 -20.49 9.25
C GLY A 224 -8.85 -19.42 9.41
N VAL A 225 -8.38 -18.84 8.30
CA VAL A 225 -7.40 -17.74 8.31
C VAL A 225 -8.07 -16.40 8.62
N PHE A 226 -9.30 -16.20 8.13
CA PHE A 226 -9.98 -14.90 8.15
C PHE A 226 -11.01 -14.77 9.27
N LEU A 227 -11.63 -15.87 9.68
CA LEU A 227 -12.69 -15.90 10.66
C LEU A 227 -12.19 -16.45 12.00
N THR A 228 -12.81 -16.00 13.07
CA THR A 228 -12.53 -16.46 14.43
C THR A 228 -13.81 -16.79 15.16
N ASP A 229 -13.72 -17.60 16.21
CA ASP A 229 -14.86 -17.83 17.11
C ASP A 229 -15.12 -16.64 18.06
N TYR A 230 -14.25 -15.63 18.02
CA TYR A 230 -14.32 -14.46 18.90
C TYR A 230 -15.33 -13.43 18.40
N SER A 231 -16.38 -13.20 19.19
CA SER A 231 -17.41 -12.19 18.95
C SER A 231 -17.15 -10.90 19.75
N GLY A 232 -16.09 -10.19 19.37
CA GLY A 232 -15.86 -8.84 19.87
C GLY A 232 -17.01 -7.88 19.50
N ARG A 233 -17.08 -6.72 20.15
CA ARG A 233 -17.93 -5.59 19.68
C ARG A 233 -17.17 -4.59 18.81
N CYS A 234 -15.84 -4.69 18.80
CA CYS A 234 -14.95 -3.79 18.06
C CYS A 234 -15.18 -3.89 16.54
N ASN A 235 -15.29 -5.11 16.00
CA ASN A 235 -15.54 -5.35 14.57
C ASN A 235 -16.86 -4.73 14.11
N VAL A 236 -17.93 -4.87 14.90
CA VAL A 236 -19.23 -4.28 14.60
C VAL A 236 -19.15 -2.75 14.55
N ALA A 237 -18.48 -2.13 15.53
CA ALA A 237 -18.30 -0.68 15.56
C ALA A 237 -17.41 -0.18 14.41
N MET A 238 -16.37 -0.93 14.06
CA MET A 238 -15.46 -0.61 12.97
C MET A 238 -16.15 -0.70 11.59
N LEU A 239 -16.94 -1.76 11.36
CA LEU A 239 -17.75 -1.90 10.14
C LEU A 239 -18.78 -0.78 10.00
N ALA A 240 -19.48 -0.44 11.09
CA ALA A 240 -20.42 0.67 11.10
C ALA A 240 -19.73 2.02 10.84
N ALA A 241 -18.51 2.23 11.33
CA ALA A 241 -17.73 3.43 11.07
C ALA A 241 -17.28 3.54 9.61
N ILE A 242 -16.84 2.42 9.01
CA ILE A 242 -16.51 2.34 7.57
C ILE A 242 -17.73 2.74 6.73
N GLU A 243 -18.90 2.20 7.06
CA GLU A 243 -20.16 2.53 6.38
C GLU A 243 -20.57 3.99 6.59
N THR A 244 -20.45 4.51 7.81
CA THR A 244 -20.77 5.92 8.12
C THR A 244 -19.90 6.90 7.33
N ARG A 245 -18.63 6.54 7.08
CA ARG A 245 -17.72 7.34 6.25
C ARG A 245 -17.92 7.14 4.75
N GLY A 246 -18.81 6.24 4.34
CA GLY A 246 -19.01 5.91 2.93
C GLY A 246 -17.79 5.24 2.27
N ALA A 247 -16.90 4.64 3.06
CA ALA A 247 -15.66 4.09 2.56
C ALA A 247 -15.88 2.71 1.91
N LYS A 248 -15.24 2.51 0.77
CA LYS A 248 -15.39 1.34 -0.10
C LYS A 248 -14.11 0.53 -0.15
N SER A 249 -14.22 -0.79 -0.14
CA SER A 249 -13.05 -1.66 -0.28
C SER A 249 -13.46 -3.07 -0.67
N VAL A 250 -12.94 -3.56 -1.80
CA VAL A 250 -13.13 -4.94 -2.27
C VAL A 250 -12.71 -5.94 -1.19
N PHE A 251 -11.61 -5.69 -0.48
CA PHE A 251 -11.15 -6.58 0.60
C PHE A 251 -12.14 -6.64 1.77
N ILE A 252 -12.78 -5.53 2.11
CA ILE A 252 -13.78 -5.50 3.19
C ILE A 252 -15.07 -6.20 2.73
N ASP A 253 -15.50 -5.96 1.49
CA ASP A 253 -16.71 -6.59 0.94
C ASP A 253 -16.54 -8.11 0.78
N PHE A 254 -15.36 -8.55 0.33
CA PHE A 254 -14.95 -9.96 0.33
C PHE A 254 -15.04 -10.56 1.73
N LEU A 255 -14.47 -9.90 2.76
CA LEU A 255 -14.53 -10.41 4.13
C LEU A 255 -15.95 -10.46 4.69
N LYS A 256 -16.80 -9.48 4.38
CA LYS A 256 -18.23 -9.49 4.73
C LYS A 256 -18.93 -10.67 4.06
N ALA A 257 -18.63 -10.97 2.79
CA ALA A 257 -19.20 -12.12 2.09
C ALA A 257 -18.71 -13.46 2.71
N LEU A 258 -17.43 -13.54 3.06
CA LEU A 258 -16.83 -14.71 3.71
C LEU A 258 -17.44 -14.96 5.11
N GLU A 259 -17.69 -13.91 5.90
CA GLU A 259 -18.37 -14.04 7.20
C GLU A 259 -19.82 -14.53 7.07
N ARG A 260 -20.51 -14.18 5.98
CA ARG A 260 -21.88 -14.70 5.71
C ARG A 260 -21.87 -16.16 5.26
N LYS A 261 -20.85 -16.57 4.49
CA LYS A 261 -20.68 -17.94 3.99
C LYS A 261 -20.16 -18.89 5.10
N GLY A 262 -19.27 -18.39 5.96
CA GLY A 262 -18.64 -19.14 7.04
C GLY A 262 -19.40 -19.07 8.36
N GLY A 263 -19.11 -20.00 9.28
CA GLY A 263 -19.71 -20.03 10.62
C GLY A 263 -19.01 -19.15 11.67
N GLY A 264 -17.93 -18.45 11.31
CA GLY A 264 -17.13 -17.64 12.23
C GLY A 264 -17.44 -16.13 12.18
N LYS A 265 -16.64 -15.34 12.90
CA LYS A 265 -16.76 -13.87 13.00
C LYS A 265 -15.45 -13.15 12.68
N LEU A 266 -15.58 -11.98 12.06
CA LEU A 266 -14.46 -11.08 11.77
C LEU A 266 -13.94 -10.43 13.07
N SER A 267 -12.62 -10.32 13.19
CA SER A 267 -11.97 -9.55 14.27
C SER A 267 -11.55 -8.16 13.78
N CYS A 268 -11.29 -7.22 14.70
CA CYS A 268 -10.71 -5.93 14.33
C CYS A 268 -9.33 -6.06 13.66
N SER A 269 -8.54 -7.07 14.02
CA SER A 269 -7.24 -7.34 13.37
C SER A 269 -7.42 -7.72 11.89
N VAL A 270 -8.46 -8.48 11.57
CA VAL A 270 -8.81 -8.88 10.19
C VAL A 270 -9.22 -7.66 9.37
N LEU A 271 -10.05 -6.78 9.95
CA LEU A 271 -10.48 -5.55 9.27
C LEU A 271 -9.31 -4.57 9.04
N VAL A 272 -8.40 -4.45 10.00
CA VAL A 272 -7.20 -3.62 9.86
C VAL A 272 -6.29 -4.16 8.78
N ALA A 273 -6.11 -5.49 8.71
CA ALA A 273 -5.38 -6.12 7.62
C ALA A 273 -5.97 -5.73 6.27
N ALA A 274 -7.30 -5.84 6.10
CA ALA A 274 -7.98 -5.44 4.86
C ALA A 274 -7.81 -3.95 4.52
N ILE A 275 -7.89 -3.07 5.51
CA ILE A 275 -7.63 -1.63 5.30
C ILE A 275 -6.19 -1.40 4.85
N THR A 276 -5.21 -2.00 5.54
CA THR A 276 -3.81 -1.80 5.16
C THR A 276 -3.47 -2.42 3.81
N THR A 277 -4.10 -3.54 3.44
CA THR A 277 -3.99 -4.11 2.09
C THR A 277 -4.61 -3.18 1.05
N HIS A 278 -5.79 -2.61 1.31
CA HIS A 278 -6.42 -1.61 0.44
C HIS A 278 -5.49 -0.43 0.17
N LEU A 279 -4.95 0.17 1.23
CA LEU A 279 -4.05 1.33 1.11
C LEU A 279 -2.79 1.01 0.30
N ALA A 280 -2.22 -0.18 0.49
CA ALA A 280 -0.99 -0.57 -0.16
C ALA A 280 -1.18 -1.15 -1.57
N TRP A 281 -2.41 -1.51 -1.97
CA TRP A 281 -2.65 -2.35 -3.14
C TRP A 281 -2.08 -1.74 -4.43
N LYS A 282 -2.43 -0.49 -4.73
CA LYS A 282 -1.97 0.20 -5.94
C LYS A 282 -0.43 0.25 -5.99
N ALA A 283 0.20 0.66 -4.89
CA ALA A 283 1.66 0.77 -4.80
C ALA A 283 2.35 -0.61 -4.85
N LEU A 284 1.72 -1.65 -4.30
CA LEU A 284 2.20 -3.03 -4.36
C LEU A 284 2.15 -3.58 -5.80
N MET A 285 1.03 -3.42 -6.48
CA MET A 285 0.84 -3.88 -7.87
C MET A 285 1.75 -3.13 -8.84
N ARG A 286 2.02 -1.84 -8.60
CA ARG A 286 3.02 -1.03 -9.33
C ARG A 286 4.47 -1.35 -8.96
N LYS A 287 4.73 -2.39 -8.16
CA LYS A 287 6.07 -2.82 -7.70
C LYS A 287 6.86 -1.69 -7.01
N ARG A 288 6.17 -0.80 -6.27
CA ARG A 288 6.81 0.25 -5.44
C ARG A 288 7.04 -0.18 -4.00
N LEU A 289 6.35 -1.23 -3.55
CA LEU A 289 6.45 -1.79 -2.19
C LEU A 289 6.84 -3.26 -2.24
N SER A 290 7.45 -3.73 -1.16
CA SER A 290 7.68 -5.17 -0.95
C SER A 290 6.48 -5.79 -0.23
N VAL A 291 6.21 -7.08 -0.46
CA VAL A 291 5.19 -7.82 0.29
C VAL A 291 5.48 -7.78 1.80
N THR A 292 6.75 -7.80 2.20
CA THR A 292 7.17 -7.66 3.60
C THR A 292 6.70 -6.33 4.19
N THR A 293 6.87 -5.22 3.46
CA THR A 293 6.38 -3.90 3.89
C THR A 293 4.88 -3.95 4.12
N VAL A 294 4.11 -4.46 3.15
CA VAL A 294 2.65 -4.56 3.23
C VAL A 294 2.23 -5.42 4.43
N SER A 295 2.85 -6.58 4.62
CA SER A 295 2.57 -7.48 5.74
C SER A 295 2.82 -6.85 7.12
N ASN A 296 3.65 -5.82 7.23
CA ASN A 296 3.97 -5.14 8.48
C ASN A 296 3.17 -3.84 8.69
N LEU A 297 2.40 -3.36 7.69
CA LEU A 297 1.58 -2.15 7.82
C LEU A 297 0.62 -2.18 9.02
N PRO A 298 -0.09 -3.29 9.33
CA PRO A 298 -0.93 -3.36 10.53
C PRO A 298 -0.15 -3.07 11.82
N TRP A 299 1.12 -3.45 11.88
CA TRP A 299 1.96 -3.20 13.04
C TRP A 299 2.32 -1.72 13.16
N HIS A 300 2.67 -1.06 12.06
CA HIS A 300 2.90 0.39 12.07
C HIS A 300 1.66 1.16 12.53
N PHE A 301 0.46 0.79 12.05
CA PHE A 301 -0.80 1.40 12.49
C PHE A 301 -1.04 1.20 13.99
N ARG A 302 -0.75 -0.01 14.50
CA ARG A 302 -0.84 -0.29 15.94
C ARG A 302 0.14 0.57 16.74
N VAL A 303 1.37 0.74 16.26
CA VAL A 303 2.38 1.61 16.91
C VAL A 303 1.92 3.07 16.92
N PHE A 304 1.47 3.61 15.78
CA PHE A 304 0.99 5.01 15.70
C PHE A 304 -0.18 5.26 16.64
N SER A 305 -1.15 4.35 16.66
CA SER A 305 -2.33 4.47 17.52
C SER A 305 -1.95 4.36 19.00
N THR A 306 -1.02 3.46 19.35
CA THR A 306 -0.51 3.35 20.72
C THR A 306 0.28 4.58 21.14
N LEU A 307 1.07 5.18 20.26
CA LEU A 307 1.82 6.41 20.55
C LEU A 307 0.86 7.56 20.91
N ILE A 308 -0.11 7.84 20.05
CA ILE A 308 -1.10 8.91 20.29
C ILE A 308 -1.97 8.58 21.49
N GLY A 309 -2.46 7.34 21.56
CA GLY A 309 -3.29 6.86 22.64
C GLY A 309 -2.63 6.95 24.00
N SER A 310 -1.34 6.59 24.07
CA SER A 310 -0.60 6.61 25.31
C SER A 310 -0.08 8.00 25.66
N ALA A 311 -0.24 9.02 24.80
CA ALA A 311 0.08 10.41 25.14
C ALA A 311 -0.85 10.96 26.22
N ALA A 312 -2.12 10.54 26.20
CA ALA A 312 -3.07 10.78 27.29
C ALA A 312 -2.85 9.78 28.44
N SER A 313 -3.01 10.24 29.69
CA SER A 313 -2.95 9.42 30.91
C SER A 313 -4.15 8.47 31.04
N ALA A 314 -4.03 7.41 31.85
CA ALA A 314 -5.12 6.46 32.06
C ALA A 314 -6.40 7.06 32.68
N GLU A 315 -6.29 8.10 33.49
CA GLU A 315 -7.44 8.85 34.05
C GLU A 315 -8.34 9.46 32.96
N ASN A 316 -7.79 9.73 31.77
CA ASN A 316 -8.51 10.29 30.64
C ASN A 316 -9.04 9.20 29.68
N GLN A 317 -8.94 7.92 30.03
CA GLN A 317 -9.30 6.80 29.15
C GLN A 317 -10.18 5.78 29.86
N GLU A 318 -11.40 5.60 29.36
CA GLU A 318 -12.32 4.57 29.81
C GLU A 318 -12.49 3.50 28.74
N ARG A 319 -13.15 2.40 29.09
CA ARG A 319 -13.39 1.26 28.19
C ARG A 319 -14.02 1.65 26.84
N HIS A 320 -14.85 2.70 26.83
CA HIS A 320 -15.63 3.12 25.66
C HIS A 320 -15.47 4.59 25.30
N SER A 321 -14.60 5.32 26.01
CA SER A 321 -14.35 6.75 25.79
C SER A 321 -12.85 7.06 25.88
N PHE A 322 -12.40 8.03 25.09
CA PHE A 322 -11.04 8.54 25.09
C PHE A 322 -11.10 10.05 25.18
N CYS A 323 -10.51 10.63 26.23
CA CYS A 323 -10.55 12.05 26.56
C CYS A 323 -11.98 12.64 26.52
N GLY A 324 -12.96 11.90 27.05
CA GLY A 324 -14.37 12.32 27.07
C GLY A 324 -15.12 12.20 25.73
N VAL A 325 -14.51 11.61 24.70
CA VAL A 325 -15.15 11.36 23.39
C VAL A 325 -15.40 9.86 23.23
N ALA A 326 -16.58 9.47 22.74
CA ALA A 326 -16.90 8.06 22.56
C ALA A 326 -16.02 7.43 21.46
N ASN A 327 -15.52 6.20 21.67
CA ASN A 327 -14.68 5.52 20.67
C ASN A 327 -15.38 5.38 19.32
N LYS A 328 -16.71 5.18 19.32
CA LYS A 328 -17.53 5.11 18.10
C LYS A 328 -17.53 6.44 17.33
N GLU A 329 -17.60 7.55 18.05
CA GLU A 329 -17.54 8.90 17.47
C GLU A 329 -16.18 9.13 16.80
N LEU A 330 -15.07 8.81 17.50
CA LEU A 330 -13.72 8.91 16.95
C LEU A 330 -13.57 8.11 15.64
N MET A 331 -14.03 6.86 15.63
CA MET A 331 -13.95 6.03 14.43
C MET A 331 -14.82 6.57 13.28
N SER A 332 -16.00 7.13 13.57
CA SER A 332 -16.99 7.43 12.53
C SER A 332 -16.84 8.83 11.92
N SER A 333 -16.36 9.82 12.67
CA SER A 333 -16.35 11.22 12.19
C SER A 333 -15.03 11.97 12.38
N TRP A 334 -14.14 11.54 13.28
CA TRP A 334 -12.90 12.29 13.56
C TRP A 334 -11.75 11.89 12.64
N SER A 335 -10.96 12.85 12.18
CA SER A 335 -9.63 12.60 11.65
C SER A 335 -8.68 12.12 12.76
N PHE A 336 -7.61 11.44 12.38
CA PHE A 336 -6.56 11.08 13.33
C PHE A 336 -5.79 12.32 13.77
N THR A 337 -5.71 13.34 12.91
CA THR A 337 -5.19 14.67 13.26
C THR A 337 -5.95 15.28 14.45
N GLU A 338 -7.28 15.32 14.39
CA GLU A 338 -8.14 15.81 15.48
C GLU A 338 -7.99 14.95 16.75
N THR A 339 -7.84 13.64 16.57
CA THR A 339 -7.65 12.71 17.68
C THR A 339 -6.28 12.92 18.36
N ALA A 340 -5.23 13.19 17.59
CA ALA A 340 -3.92 13.54 18.11
C ALA A 340 -3.94 14.89 18.84
N HIS A 341 -4.67 15.88 18.30
CA HIS A 341 -4.91 17.15 18.98
C HIS A 341 -5.58 16.95 20.35
N LEU A 342 -6.66 16.16 20.40
CA LEU A 342 -7.36 15.83 21.64
C LEU A 342 -6.44 15.12 22.65
N ALA A 343 -5.62 14.17 22.19
CA ALA A 343 -4.69 13.44 23.05
C ALA A 343 -3.60 14.33 23.66
N LEU A 344 -3.11 15.32 22.90
CA LEU A 344 -1.99 16.18 23.31
C LEU A 344 -2.44 17.42 24.08
N LEU A 345 -3.57 18.03 23.72
CA LEU A 345 -4.04 19.29 24.28
C LEU A 345 -5.21 19.12 25.27
N GLY A 346 -5.84 17.95 25.30
CA GLY A 346 -6.91 17.63 26.25
C GLY A 346 -8.25 18.33 25.97
N ASN A 347 -8.41 18.98 24.82
CA ASN A 347 -9.64 19.62 24.39
C ASN A 347 -10.06 19.20 22.97
N ARG A 348 -11.35 19.38 22.67
CA ARG A 348 -11.87 19.13 21.33
C ARG A 348 -11.30 20.17 20.35
N PRO A 349 -10.89 19.76 19.13
CA PRO A 349 -10.48 20.69 18.09
C PRO A 349 -11.67 21.60 17.72
N GLY A 350 -11.37 22.88 17.46
CA GLY A 350 -12.35 23.93 17.18
C GLY A 350 -12.58 24.19 15.71
#